data_AF-G1PH04-F1
#
_entry.id   AF-G1PH04-F1
#
_cell.length_a   1.000
_cell.length_b   1.000
_cell.length_c   1.000
_cell.angle_alpha   90.00
_cell.angle_beta   90.00
_cell.angle_gamma   90.00
#
_symmetry.space_group_name_H-M   'P 1'
#
loop_
_entity.id
_entity.type
_entity.pdbx_description
1 polymer ?
#
loop_
_entity_poly.entity_id
_entity_poly.type
_entity_poly.pdbx_seq_one_letter_code
_entity_poly.pdbx_strand_id
1 'polypeptide(L)'
;QSTIIVEKTVQDLLNLMHDLSAYSDQFLNMVCVKLQEYKDTCTAAYRGIVQSEEKLVISASWAKDDDISRLLKSLPNWINMAQPKQLRPKREDEEDFIRAAFGKESEVLIGNLGDKLIPPQDILRDVSDLKALANMHESLEWLAGRTKSAFSNLSTSQMLSPAQDGHTNMDLPPVSEQIMQTLSELARSFQDMADRCLLVLHLEVRVHCFHYLIPLAKEGNYAIVANVESMDYDPLVVKLNKDISAIEEAMSASLQQHKFQYIFEGLGHLISCILINGAQYFRRISESGIKKMCRNIFVLQQNLTNITMSREADLDFARQYYEMLYNTADELLNLVVDQGVKYTELEYIHALTLLHRSQTGVGDQTTQNTRLQRLKEIICEQAAIKQATKDKKITTV
;
A
#
# COMPACT_ATOMS: atom_id res chain seq x y z
N GLN A 1 -8.37 20.73 -18.37
CA GLN A 1 -9.64 21.41 -17.99
C GLN A 1 -9.91 21.11 -16.51
N SER A 2 -10.34 22.08 -15.69
CA SER A 2 -10.59 21.85 -14.26
C SER A 2 -11.91 21.09 -14.03
N THR A 3 -11.92 20.15 -13.09
CA THR A 3 -13.10 19.36 -12.66
C THR A 3 -14.28 20.25 -12.28
N ILE A 4 -14.01 21.37 -11.62
CA ILE A 4 -15.03 22.34 -11.18
C ILE A 4 -15.71 22.99 -12.39
N ILE A 5 -14.96 23.28 -13.46
CA ILE A 5 -15.53 23.85 -14.68
C ILE A 5 -16.46 22.84 -15.37
N VAL A 6 -16.06 21.57 -15.40
CA VAL A 6 -16.88 20.49 -15.96
C VAL A 6 -18.15 20.32 -15.15
N GLU A 7 -18.06 20.25 -13.83
CA GLU A 7 -19.22 20.12 -12.95
C GLU A 7 -20.18 21.31 -13.07
N LYS A 8 -19.67 22.54 -13.12
CA LYS A 8 -20.49 23.73 -13.35
C LYS A 8 -21.23 23.66 -14.68
N THR A 9 -20.52 23.26 -15.74
CA THR A 9 -21.13 23.09 -17.08
C THR A 9 -22.23 22.04 -17.05
N VAL A 10 -22.01 20.92 -16.36
CA VAL A 10 -23.04 19.87 -16.19
C VAL A 10 -24.24 20.42 -15.42
N GLN A 11 -24.03 21.16 -14.34
CA GLN A 11 -25.10 21.75 -13.56
C GLN A 11 -25.91 22.78 -14.37
N ASP A 12 -25.23 23.63 -15.16
CA ASP A 12 -25.88 24.59 -16.05
C ASP A 12 -26.76 23.89 -17.11
N LEU A 13 -26.27 22.79 -17.71
CA LEU A 13 -27.05 21.97 -18.63
C LEU A 13 -28.26 21.30 -17.97
N LEU A 14 -28.12 20.82 -16.73
CA LEU A 14 -29.22 20.25 -15.95
C LEU A 14 -30.27 21.31 -15.59
N ASN A 15 -29.85 22.54 -15.28
CA ASN A 15 -30.79 23.64 -15.02
C ASN A 15 -31.57 23.99 -16.30
N LEU A 16 -30.90 24.08 -17.45
CA LEU A 16 -31.55 24.31 -18.75
C LEU A 16 -32.52 23.18 -19.12
N MET A 17 -32.18 21.94 -18.77
CA MET A 17 -33.07 20.79 -18.94
C MET A 17 -34.37 20.96 -18.14
N HIS A 18 -34.31 21.50 -16.92
CA HIS A 18 -35.49 21.80 -16.12
C HIS A 18 -36.30 22.97 -16.73
N ASP A 19 -35.63 24.04 -17.16
CA ASP A 19 -36.30 25.21 -17.73
C ASP A 19 -36.94 24.93 -19.11
N LEU A 20 -36.38 23.97 -19.87
CA LEU A 20 -36.77 23.61 -21.22
C LEU A 20 -37.05 22.11 -21.35
N SER A 21 -38.02 21.61 -20.58
CA SER A 21 -38.31 20.18 -20.42
C SER A 21 -38.56 19.41 -21.73
N ALA A 22 -39.07 20.07 -22.78
CA ALA A 22 -39.28 19.47 -24.10
C ALA A 22 -37.98 19.02 -24.80
N TYR A 23 -36.82 19.54 -24.37
CA TYR A 23 -35.50 19.22 -24.91
C TYR A 23 -34.65 18.42 -23.91
N SER A 24 -35.27 17.79 -22.91
CA SER A 24 -34.57 17.13 -21.81
C SER A 24 -33.51 16.12 -22.26
N ASP A 25 -33.88 15.23 -23.18
CA ASP A 25 -32.96 14.23 -23.75
C ASP A 25 -31.77 14.88 -24.49
N GLN A 26 -31.96 16.03 -25.14
CA GLN A 26 -30.87 16.72 -25.82
C GLN A 26 -29.84 17.27 -24.81
N PHE A 27 -30.33 17.93 -23.76
CA PHE A 27 -29.44 18.44 -22.70
C PHE A 27 -28.72 17.31 -21.97
N LEU A 28 -29.39 16.21 -21.67
CA LEU A 28 -28.75 15.05 -21.03
C LEU A 28 -27.72 14.38 -21.94
N ASN A 29 -27.96 14.31 -23.25
CA ASN A 29 -26.94 13.86 -24.20
C ASN A 29 -25.73 14.81 -24.22
N MET A 30 -25.93 16.12 -24.13
CA MET A 30 -24.82 17.07 -24.00
C MET A 30 -24.03 16.86 -22.70
N VAL A 31 -24.71 16.53 -21.59
CA VAL A 31 -24.06 16.13 -20.33
C VAL A 31 -23.23 14.86 -20.52
N CYS A 32 -23.77 13.81 -21.15
CA CYS A 32 -23.04 12.59 -21.46
C CYS A 32 -21.76 12.88 -22.26
N VAL A 33 -21.88 13.65 -23.35
CA VAL A 33 -20.74 14.04 -24.19
C VAL A 33 -19.70 14.79 -23.36
N LYS A 34 -20.14 15.75 -22.53
CA LYS A 34 -19.20 16.56 -21.76
C LYS A 34 -18.43 15.77 -20.72
N LEU A 35 -19.12 14.85 -20.03
CA LEU A 35 -18.49 13.94 -19.07
C LEU A 35 -17.56 12.95 -19.77
N GLN A 36 -17.93 12.44 -20.94
CA GLN A 36 -17.09 11.52 -21.72
C GLN A 36 -15.80 12.20 -22.20
N GLU A 37 -15.87 13.42 -22.75
CA GLU A 37 -14.66 14.21 -23.11
C GLU A 37 -13.72 14.41 -21.92
N TYR A 38 -14.28 14.70 -20.75
CA TYR A 38 -13.49 14.90 -19.54
C TYR A 38 -12.83 13.60 -19.07
N LYS A 39 -13.56 12.48 -19.10
CA LYS A 39 -13.02 11.14 -18.82
C LYS A 39 -11.85 10.80 -19.75
N ASP A 40 -11.97 11.08 -21.05
CA ASP A 40 -10.90 10.82 -22.02
C ASP A 40 -9.67 11.69 -21.74
N THR A 41 -9.89 12.95 -21.35
CA THR A 41 -8.82 13.86 -20.91
C THR A 41 -8.11 13.33 -19.66
N CYS A 42 -8.85 12.88 -18.65
CA CYS A 42 -8.27 12.29 -17.43
C CYS A 42 -7.53 10.99 -17.71
N THR A 43 -8.06 10.15 -18.61
CA THR A 43 -7.40 8.90 -19.04
C THR A 43 -6.06 9.20 -19.71
N ALA A 44 -6.02 10.20 -20.60
CA ALA A 44 -4.78 10.61 -21.26
C ALA A 44 -3.76 11.19 -20.27
N ALA A 45 -4.21 12.03 -19.32
CA ALA A 45 -3.35 12.60 -18.28
C ALA A 45 -2.77 11.51 -17.37
N TYR A 46 -3.61 10.59 -16.87
CA TYR A 46 -3.18 9.44 -16.08
C TYR A 46 -2.13 8.61 -16.83
N ARG A 47 -2.41 8.28 -18.09
CA ARG A 47 -1.52 7.52 -18.95
C ARG A 47 -0.17 8.21 -19.14
N GLY A 48 -0.17 9.54 -19.29
CA GLY A 48 1.05 10.33 -19.43
C GLY A 48 1.93 10.32 -18.18
N ILE A 49 1.34 10.11 -16.99
CA ILE A 49 2.07 10.00 -15.73
C ILE A 49 2.61 8.58 -15.52
N VAL A 50 1.76 7.57 -15.71
CA VAL A 50 2.10 6.19 -15.29
C VAL A 50 2.83 5.36 -16.35
N GLN A 51 3.17 5.93 -17.51
CA GLN A 51 3.87 5.23 -18.58
C GLN A 51 5.27 5.80 -18.83
N SER A 52 6.23 4.90 -18.90
CA SER A 52 7.64 5.16 -19.25
C SER A 52 8.03 4.20 -20.38
N GLU A 53 8.53 4.74 -21.50
CA GLU A 53 8.96 3.95 -22.67
C GLU A 53 7.93 2.89 -23.13
N GLU A 54 6.66 3.31 -23.25
CA GLU A 54 5.50 2.48 -23.62
C GLU A 54 5.08 1.39 -22.60
N LYS A 55 5.81 1.25 -21.49
CA LYS A 55 5.48 0.33 -20.40
C LYS A 55 4.89 1.07 -19.21
N LEU A 56 4.00 0.40 -18.48
CA LEU A 56 3.52 0.91 -17.20
C LEU A 56 4.65 0.78 -16.17
N VAL A 57 4.77 1.79 -15.30
CA VAL A 57 5.53 1.65 -14.05
C VAL A 57 4.94 0.51 -13.20
N ILE A 58 5.73 -0.04 -12.29
CA ILE A 58 5.36 -1.26 -11.55
C ILE A 58 4.06 -1.04 -10.76
N SER A 59 3.93 0.08 -10.05
CA SER A 59 2.74 0.42 -9.25
C SER A 59 1.47 0.45 -10.11
N ALA A 60 1.53 1.03 -11.30
CA ALA A 60 0.40 1.13 -12.22
C ALA A 60 0.07 -0.19 -12.93
N SER A 61 1.08 -1.04 -13.15
CA SER A 61 0.88 -2.41 -13.59
C SER A 61 0.18 -3.24 -12.51
N TRP A 62 0.61 -3.14 -11.25
CA TRP A 62 -0.01 -3.84 -10.12
C TRP A 62 -1.42 -3.33 -9.81
N ALA A 63 -1.66 -2.01 -9.88
CA ALA A 63 -3.00 -1.43 -9.78
C ALA A 63 -3.89 -1.75 -11.01
N LYS A 64 -3.33 -2.34 -12.08
CA LYS A 64 -4.07 -2.87 -13.22
C LYS A 64 -4.37 -4.34 -13.13
N ASP A 65 -3.59 -5.06 -12.33
CA ASP A 65 -3.84 -6.46 -12.09
C ASP A 65 -5.12 -6.61 -11.26
N ASP A 66 -6.10 -7.35 -11.78
CA ASP A 66 -7.41 -7.50 -11.16
C ASP A 66 -7.33 -8.29 -9.85
N ASP A 67 -6.38 -9.23 -9.72
CA ASP A 67 -6.22 -10.05 -8.53
C ASP A 67 -5.58 -9.23 -7.40
N ILE A 68 -4.51 -8.49 -7.72
CA ILE A 68 -3.88 -7.56 -6.75
C ILE A 68 -4.87 -6.47 -6.35
N SER A 69 -5.53 -5.83 -7.31
CA SER A 69 -6.48 -4.75 -7.03
C SER A 69 -7.65 -5.24 -6.17
N ARG A 70 -8.22 -6.41 -6.49
CA ARG A 70 -9.30 -7.01 -5.70
C ARG A 70 -8.84 -7.35 -4.28
N LEU A 71 -7.64 -7.91 -4.14
CA LEU A 71 -7.06 -8.20 -2.85
C LEU A 71 -6.95 -6.93 -2.01
N LEU A 72 -6.24 -5.91 -2.50
CA LEU A 72 -6.00 -4.66 -1.76
C LEU A 72 -7.31 -3.97 -1.38
N LYS A 73 -8.27 -3.90 -2.32
CA LYS A 73 -9.59 -3.31 -2.04
C LYS A 73 -10.44 -4.11 -1.05
N SER A 74 -10.14 -5.40 -0.87
CA SER A 74 -10.83 -6.25 0.13
C SER A 74 -10.25 -6.12 1.54
N LEU A 75 -9.07 -5.52 1.68
CA LEU A 75 -8.42 -5.40 2.98
C LEU A 75 -9.13 -4.36 3.86
N PRO A 76 -9.15 -4.57 5.20
CA PRO A 76 -9.79 -3.65 6.14
C PRO A 76 -9.31 -2.20 6.01
N ASN A 77 -8.05 -2.01 5.66
CA ASN A 77 -7.40 -0.72 5.62
C ASN A 77 -7.86 0.13 4.41
N TRP A 78 -8.13 -0.49 3.25
CA TRP A 78 -8.83 0.17 2.13
C TRP A 78 -10.26 0.57 2.51
N ILE A 79 -11.02 -0.35 3.10
CA ILE A 79 -12.41 -0.09 3.51
C ILE A 79 -12.48 1.05 4.53
N ASN A 80 -11.55 1.04 5.49
CA ASN A 80 -11.41 2.05 6.52
C ASN A 80 -11.03 3.42 5.96
N MET A 81 -10.29 3.47 4.86
CA MET A 81 -9.92 4.70 4.17
C MET A 81 -11.08 5.31 3.38
N ALA A 82 -12.12 4.56 3.02
CA ALA A 82 -13.26 5.13 2.31
C ALA A 82 -14.08 6.13 3.15
N GLN A 83 -13.88 6.19 4.47
CA GLN A 83 -14.58 7.11 5.37
C GLN A 83 -13.67 7.71 6.45
N PRO A 84 -13.91 8.97 6.87
CA PRO A 84 -13.22 9.58 8.00
C PRO A 84 -13.36 8.77 9.30
N LYS A 85 -12.30 8.74 10.12
CA LYS A 85 -12.25 7.94 11.36
C LYS A 85 -13.43 8.13 12.31
N GLN A 86 -13.99 9.34 12.37
CA GLN A 86 -15.11 9.71 13.25
C GLN A 86 -16.43 8.98 12.90
N LEU A 87 -16.57 8.54 11.65
CA LEU A 87 -17.78 7.86 11.16
C LEU A 87 -17.68 6.33 11.26
N ARG A 88 -16.53 5.80 11.69
CA ARG A 88 -16.28 4.35 11.71
C ARG A 88 -16.77 3.71 13.01
N PRO A 89 -17.41 2.53 12.95
CA PRO A 89 -17.75 1.75 14.14
C PRO A 89 -16.48 1.21 14.82
N LYS A 90 -16.32 1.43 16.13
CA LYS A 90 -15.20 0.86 16.92
C LYS A 90 -15.34 -0.65 17.02
N ARG A 91 -14.27 -1.39 16.72
CA ARG A 91 -14.19 -2.85 16.89
C ARG A 91 -13.05 -3.19 17.84
N GLU A 92 -13.26 -4.17 18.73
CA GLU A 92 -12.25 -4.57 19.73
C GLU A 92 -11.02 -5.23 19.07
N ASP A 93 -11.19 -5.96 17.96
CA ASP A 93 -10.12 -6.68 17.25
C ASP A 93 -9.53 -5.90 16.05
N GLU A 94 -9.82 -4.59 15.92
CA GLU A 94 -9.47 -3.81 14.71
C GLU A 94 -7.96 -3.84 14.40
N GLU A 95 -7.11 -3.77 15.43
CA GLU A 95 -5.65 -3.74 15.28
C GLU A 95 -5.07 -5.06 14.74
N ASP A 96 -5.59 -6.21 15.18
CA ASP A 96 -5.12 -7.52 14.72
C ASP A 96 -5.54 -7.79 13.28
N PHE A 97 -6.75 -7.39 12.90
CA PHE A 97 -7.20 -7.45 11.49
C PHE A 97 -6.37 -6.57 10.58
N ILE A 98 -6.01 -5.36 11.04
CA ILE A 98 -5.15 -4.44 10.28
C ILE A 98 -3.73 -5.03 10.14
N ARG A 99 -3.15 -5.59 11.21
CA ARG A 99 -1.83 -6.24 11.15
C ARG A 99 -1.82 -7.42 10.18
N ALA A 100 -2.86 -8.26 10.21
CA ALA A 100 -3.00 -9.36 9.26
C ALA A 100 -3.12 -8.87 7.81
N ALA A 101 -3.77 -7.73 7.59
CA ALA A 101 -3.87 -7.11 6.27
C ALA A 101 -2.51 -6.67 5.72
N PHE A 102 -1.68 -6.03 6.55
CA PHE A 102 -0.32 -5.63 6.16
C PHE A 102 0.57 -6.83 5.80
N GLY A 103 0.44 -7.93 6.56
CA GLY A 103 1.14 -9.18 6.25
C GLY A 103 0.74 -9.76 4.91
N LYS A 104 -0.58 -9.86 4.65
CA LYS A 104 -1.11 -10.38 3.40
C LYS A 104 -0.72 -9.54 2.19
N GLU A 105 -0.74 -8.21 2.35
CA GLU A 105 -0.25 -7.30 1.32
C GLU A 105 1.24 -7.52 1.05
N SER A 106 2.08 -7.49 2.08
CA SER A 106 3.53 -7.59 1.93
C SER A 106 3.94 -8.92 1.30
N GLU A 107 3.29 -10.03 1.68
CA GLU A 107 3.48 -11.35 1.09
C GLU A 107 3.22 -11.33 -0.43
N VAL A 108 2.10 -10.75 -0.86
CA VAL A 108 1.73 -10.72 -2.28
C VAL A 108 2.65 -9.82 -3.08
N LEU A 109 3.02 -8.66 -2.57
CA LEU A 109 3.91 -7.73 -3.28
C LEU A 109 5.33 -8.28 -3.40
N ILE A 110 5.87 -8.85 -2.32
CA ILE A 110 7.19 -9.50 -2.33
C ILE A 110 7.15 -10.72 -3.27
N GLY A 111 6.12 -11.55 -3.18
CA GLY A 111 5.97 -12.74 -4.02
C GLY A 111 5.88 -12.39 -5.51
N ASN A 112 5.14 -11.34 -5.87
CA ASN A 112 4.97 -10.91 -7.26
C ASN A 112 6.24 -10.26 -7.84
N LEU A 113 7.00 -9.54 -7.02
CA LEU A 113 8.29 -8.98 -7.43
C LEU A 113 9.34 -10.08 -7.65
N GLY A 114 9.36 -11.09 -6.77
CA GLY A 114 10.35 -12.14 -6.75
C GLY A 114 11.75 -11.60 -6.45
N ASP A 115 12.77 -12.15 -7.13
CA ASP A 115 14.18 -11.80 -6.89
C ASP A 115 14.68 -10.60 -7.75
N LYS A 116 13.77 -9.82 -8.34
CA LYS A 116 14.13 -8.77 -9.30
C LYS A 116 14.57 -7.48 -8.60
N LEU A 117 15.58 -6.83 -9.15
CA LEU A 117 15.88 -5.43 -8.83
C LEU A 117 14.97 -4.52 -9.65
N ILE A 118 14.48 -3.45 -9.01
CA ILE A 118 13.64 -2.45 -9.66
C ILE A 118 14.54 -1.34 -10.19
N PRO A 119 14.58 -1.09 -11.50
CA PRO A 119 15.39 -0.02 -12.05
C PRO A 119 14.68 1.35 -11.91
N PRO A 120 15.42 2.48 -11.93
CA PRO A 120 14.84 3.80 -11.68
C PRO A 120 13.76 4.27 -12.67
N GLN A 121 13.71 3.71 -13.88
CA GLN A 121 12.70 4.06 -14.89
C GLN A 121 11.34 3.37 -14.67
N ASP A 122 11.30 2.37 -13.79
CA ASP A 122 10.09 1.58 -13.49
C ASP A 122 9.31 2.14 -12.28
N ILE A 123 9.76 3.27 -11.71
CA ILE A 123 9.18 3.96 -10.56
C ILE A 123 8.86 5.44 -10.90
N LEU A 124 7.85 6.01 -10.26
CA LEU A 124 7.48 7.42 -10.37
C LEU A 124 8.34 8.27 -9.45
N ARG A 125 9.34 8.95 -10.03
CA ARG A 125 10.32 9.76 -9.30
C ARG A 125 9.96 11.23 -9.15
N ASP A 126 9.13 11.75 -10.06
CA ASP A 126 8.71 13.16 -9.98
C ASP A 126 7.56 13.28 -8.97
N VAL A 127 7.83 14.00 -7.89
CA VAL A 127 6.86 14.28 -6.83
C VAL A 127 5.67 15.08 -7.38
N SER A 128 5.87 15.87 -8.44
CA SER A 128 4.81 16.61 -9.13
C SER A 128 3.80 15.67 -9.79
N ASP A 129 4.27 14.56 -10.34
CA ASP A 129 3.41 13.54 -10.95
C ASP A 129 2.59 12.79 -9.89
N LEU A 130 3.20 12.45 -8.76
CA LEU A 130 2.49 11.88 -7.60
C LEU A 130 1.43 12.87 -7.10
N LYS A 131 1.78 14.15 -6.98
CA LYS A 131 0.85 15.21 -6.61
C LYS A 131 -0.30 15.32 -7.61
N ALA A 132 -0.03 15.19 -8.91
CA ALA A 132 -1.06 15.21 -9.94
C ALA A 132 -2.02 14.01 -9.81
N LEU A 133 -1.51 12.80 -9.54
CA LEU A 133 -2.33 11.61 -9.28
C LEU A 133 -3.21 11.78 -8.04
N ALA A 134 -2.67 12.35 -6.96
CA ALA A 134 -3.42 12.62 -5.72
C ALA A 134 -4.57 13.61 -5.96
N ASN A 135 -4.29 14.73 -6.64
CA ASN A 135 -5.33 15.71 -7.00
C ASN A 135 -6.37 15.13 -7.96
N MET A 136 -5.94 14.27 -8.88
CA MET A 136 -6.83 13.56 -9.79
C MET A 136 -7.74 12.60 -9.03
N HIS A 137 -7.23 11.86 -8.05
CA HIS A 137 -8.03 11.03 -7.16
C HIS A 137 -9.15 11.85 -6.47
N GLU A 138 -8.79 12.91 -5.74
CA GLU A 138 -9.77 13.74 -5.02
C GLU A 138 -10.81 14.36 -5.97
N SER A 139 -10.36 14.86 -7.12
CA SER A 139 -11.22 15.45 -8.14
C SER A 139 -12.23 14.46 -8.70
N LEU A 140 -11.77 13.26 -9.07
CA LEU A 140 -12.59 12.27 -9.75
C LEU A 140 -13.56 11.58 -8.78
N GLU A 141 -13.15 11.34 -7.54
CA GLU A 141 -14.05 10.82 -6.51
C GLU A 141 -15.17 11.82 -6.23
N TRP A 142 -14.81 13.09 -6.04
CA TRP A 142 -15.80 14.16 -5.84
C TRP A 142 -16.77 14.27 -7.02
N LEU A 143 -16.25 14.29 -8.25
CA LEU A 143 -17.08 14.35 -9.45
C LEU A 143 -18.00 13.13 -9.55
N ALA A 144 -17.49 11.92 -9.31
CA ALA A 144 -18.28 10.70 -9.32
C ALA A 144 -19.45 10.78 -8.32
N GLY A 145 -19.20 11.30 -7.10
CA GLY A 145 -20.24 11.53 -6.10
C GLY A 145 -21.28 12.55 -6.54
N ARG A 146 -20.84 13.71 -7.08
CA ARG A 146 -21.73 14.76 -7.61
C ARG A 146 -22.61 14.23 -8.74
N THR A 147 -22.01 13.53 -9.69
CA THR A 147 -22.67 12.92 -10.84
C THR A 147 -23.71 11.89 -10.39
N LYS A 148 -23.38 10.98 -9.46
CA LYS A 148 -24.34 10.02 -8.89
C LYS A 148 -25.53 10.71 -8.21
N SER A 149 -25.25 11.72 -7.38
CA SER A 149 -26.29 12.46 -6.64
C SER A 149 -27.22 13.25 -7.56
N ALA A 150 -26.67 13.89 -8.60
CA ALA A 150 -27.47 14.61 -9.59
C ALA A 150 -28.47 13.67 -10.27
N PHE A 151 -28.04 12.47 -10.64
CA PHE A 151 -28.87 11.54 -11.41
C PHE A 151 -29.85 10.74 -10.55
N SER A 152 -29.52 10.44 -9.29
CA SER A 152 -30.51 9.87 -8.36
C SER A 152 -31.69 10.81 -8.12
N ASN A 153 -31.44 12.13 -8.11
CA ASN A 153 -32.49 13.14 -7.95
C ASN A 153 -33.41 13.20 -9.18
N LEU A 154 -32.86 13.00 -10.39
CA LEU A 154 -33.65 12.94 -11.63
C LEU A 154 -34.61 11.75 -11.62
N SER A 155 -34.15 10.55 -11.21
CA SER A 155 -35.00 9.36 -11.09
C SER A 155 -36.06 9.49 -9.99
N THR A 156 -35.73 10.14 -8.87
CA THR A 156 -36.68 10.33 -7.74
C THR A 156 -37.78 11.32 -8.10
N SER A 157 -37.45 12.37 -8.87
CA SER A 157 -38.44 13.33 -9.38
C SER A 157 -39.45 12.68 -10.34
N GLN A 158 -39.15 11.52 -10.92
CA GLN A 158 -40.08 10.77 -11.78
C GLN A 158 -41.02 9.85 -10.99
N MET A 159 -40.67 9.46 -9.75
CA MET A 159 -41.44 8.50 -8.94
C MET A 159 -42.47 9.16 -8.01
N LEU A 160 -42.34 10.47 -7.73
CA LEU A 160 -43.19 11.21 -6.79
C LEU A 160 -44.41 11.90 -7.43
N SER A 161 -44.89 11.43 -8.59
CA SER A 161 -46.14 11.92 -9.20
C SER A 161 -47.35 10.98 -8.95
N PRO A 162 -47.98 10.96 -7.75
CA PRO A 162 -49.35 10.50 -7.61
C PRO A 162 -50.32 11.69 -7.78
N ALA A 163 -51.14 11.61 -8.82
CA ALA A 163 -52.42 12.29 -9.03
C ALA A 163 -52.85 13.33 -7.97
N GLN A 164 -52.59 14.62 -8.21
CA GLN A 164 -53.44 15.71 -7.69
C GLN A 164 -53.61 16.81 -8.73
N ASP A 165 -54.87 17.08 -9.07
CA ASP A 165 -55.34 18.18 -9.89
C ASP A 165 -54.88 19.53 -9.35
N GLY A 166 -54.20 20.34 -10.17
CA GLY A 166 -53.87 21.73 -9.84
C GLY A 166 -52.63 22.26 -10.54
N HIS A 167 -52.84 22.83 -11.73
CA HIS A 167 -51.91 23.62 -12.55
C HIS A 167 -50.62 24.15 -11.87
N THR A 168 -49.53 23.38 -11.98
CA THR A 168 -48.15 23.82 -12.26
C THR A 168 -47.32 22.59 -12.67
N ASN A 169 -47.53 22.07 -13.88
CA ASN A 169 -46.79 20.90 -14.39
C ASN A 169 -45.35 21.28 -14.75
N MET A 170 -44.41 20.98 -13.85
CA MET A 170 -43.05 20.61 -14.27
C MET A 170 -43.07 19.10 -14.61
N ASP A 171 -43.77 18.75 -15.68
CA ASP A 171 -43.69 17.40 -16.26
C ASP A 171 -42.39 17.32 -17.04
N LEU A 172 -41.32 16.83 -16.41
CA LEU A 172 -40.20 16.31 -17.19
C LEU A 172 -40.70 15.08 -17.95
N PRO A 173 -40.49 14.99 -19.28
CA PRO A 173 -40.72 13.76 -20.02
C PRO A 173 -39.94 12.60 -19.38
N PRO A 174 -40.43 11.35 -19.50
CA PRO A 174 -39.67 10.18 -19.07
C PRO A 174 -38.31 10.19 -19.78
N VAL A 175 -37.26 10.40 -19.00
CA VAL A 175 -35.88 10.44 -19.48
C VAL A 175 -35.52 9.07 -20.04
N SER A 176 -34.83 9.03 -21.18
CA SER A 176 -34.37 7.77 -21.78
C SER A 176 -33.54 6.93 -20.80
N GLU A 177 -33.96 5.68 -20.59
CA GLU A 177 -33.27 4.71 -19.74
C GLU A 177 -31.82 4.48 -20.19
N GLN A 178 -31.59 4.51 -21.50
CA GLN A 178 -30.27 4.37 -22.11
C GLN A 178 -29.33 5.53 -21.72
N ILE A 179 -29.87 6.76 -21.63
CA ILE A 179 -29.10 7.94 -21.20
C ILE A 179 -28.74 7.78 -19.71
N MET A 180 -29.70 7.39 -18.87
CA MET A 180 -29.45 7.17 -17.43
C MET A 180 -28.42 6.06 -17.18
N GLN A 181 -28.44 5.00 -17.98
CA GLN A 181 -27.43 3.95 -17.93
C GLN A 181 -26.04 4.50 -18.29
N THR A 182 -25.93 5.24 -19.39
CA THR A 182 -24.67 5.87 -19.84
C THR A 182 -24.09 6.80 -18.76
N LEU A 183 -24.94 7.63 -18.16
CA LEU A 183 -24.58 8.53 -17.07
C LEU A 183 -24.10 7.78 -15.82
N SER A 184 -24.75 6.67 -15.49
CA SER A 184 -24.35 5.79 -14.37
C SER A 184 -23.01 5.11 -14.63
N GLU A 185 -22.76 4.67 -15.86
CA GLU A 185 -21.48 4.07 -16.29
C GLU A 185 -20.34 5.10 -16.27
N LEU A 186 -20.60 6.34 -16.71
CA LEU A 186 -19.65 7.45 -16.61
C LEU A 186 -19.28 7.73 -15.14
N ALA A 187 -20.27 7.86 -14.27
CA ALA A 187 -20.06 8.08 -12.85
C ALA A 187 -19.24 6.95 -12.19
N ARG A 188 -19.52 5.69 -12.56
CA ARG A 188 -18.74 4.54 -12.11
C ARG A 188 -17.30 4.62 -12.61
N SER A 189 -17.10 4.96 -13.89
CA SER A 189 -15.75 5.04 -14.46
C SER A 189 -14.87 6.14 -13.84
N PHE A 190 -15.46 7.26 -13.39
CA PHE A 190 -14.73 8.26 -12.61
C PHE A 190 -14.31 7.72 -11.24
N GLN A 191 -15.20 7.00 -10.55
CA GLN A 191 -14.86 6.35 -9.28
C GLN A 191 -13.74 5.32 -9.48
N ASP A 192 -13.84 4.46 -10.50
CA ASP A 192 -12.85 3.42 -10.77
C ASP A 192 -11.46 4.03 -11.05
N MET A 193 -11.43 5.15 -11.77
CA MET A 193 -10.20 5.89 -12.05
C MET A 193 -9.65 6.58 -10.79
N ALA A 194 -10.52 7.14 -9.95
CA ALA A 194 -10.12 7.72 -8.66
C ALA A 194 -9.49 6.65 -7.75
N ASP A 195 -10.15 5.51 -7.60
CA ASP A 195 -9.64 4.39 -6.80
C ASP A 195 -8.28 3.91 -7.33
N ARG A 196 -8.14 3.81 -8.66
CA ARG A 196 -6.89 3.40 -9.30
C ARG A 196 -5.76 4.38 -9.04
N CYS A 197 -6.00 5.69 -9.08
CA CYS A 197 -4.98 6.68 -8.71
C CYS A 197 -4.49 6.46 -7.28
N LEU A 198 -5.40 6.24 -6.34
CA LEU A 198 -5.04 6.05 -4.95
C LEU A 198 -4.29 4.73 -4.72
N LEU A 199 -4.70 3.64 -5.38
CA LEU A 199 -3.96 2.38 -5.36
C LEU A 199 -2.55 2.53 -5.94
N VAL A 200 -2.40 3.28 -7.04
CA VAL A 200 -1.07 3.56 -7.61
C VAL A 200 -0.20 4.27 -6.59
N LEU A 201 -0.68 5.32 -5.92
CA LEU A 201 0.09 6.04 -4.91
C LEU A 201 0.52 5.15 -3.75
N HIS A 202 -0.40 4.32 -3.25
CA HIS A 202 -0.14 3.37 -2.17
C HIS A 202 0.93 2.33 -2.55
N LEU A 203 0.83 1.79 -3.76
CA LEU A 203 1.80 0.83 -4.30
C LEU A 203 3.12 1.47 -4.66
N GLU A 204 3.11 2.73 -5.11
CA GLU A 204 4.32 3.45 -5.51
C GLU A 204 5.27 3.60 -4.32
N VAL A 205 4.78 4.02 -3.16
CA VAL A 205 5.62 4.14 -1.94
C VAL A 205 6.26 2.80 -1.57
N ARG A 206 5.56 1.68 -1.77
CA ARG A 206 6.07 0.32 -1.54
C ARG A 206 7.12 -0.07 -2.58
N VAL A 207 6.91 0.30 -3.84
CA VAL A 207 7.86 0.12 -4.94
C VAL A 207 9.15 0.91 -4.70
N HIS A 208 9.08 2.12 -4.15
CA HIS A 208 10.26 2.88 -3.71
C HIS A 208 11.03 2.13 -2.61
N CYS A 209 10.36 1.55 -1.62
CA CYS A 209 11.03 0.70 -0.62
C CYS A 209 11.76 -0.48 -1.26
N PHE A 210 11.14 -1.19 -2.21
CA PHE A 210 11.81 -2.26 -2.95
C PHE A 210 13.02 -1.76 -3.75
N HIS A 211 12.87 -0.64 -4.47
CA HIS A 211 13.92 -0.03 -5.28
C HIS A 211 15.18 0.28 -4.47
N TYR A 212 15.04 0.85 -3.27
CA TYR A 212 16.19 1.26 -2.46
C TYR A 212 16.70 0.15 -1.52
N LEU A 213 15.83 -0.72 -0.98
CA LEU A 213 16.22 -1.68 0.07
C LEU A 213 16.65 -3.06 -0.44
N ILE A 214 16.18 -3.52 -1.60
CA ILE A 214 16.65 -4.81 -2.15
C ILE A 214 18.14 -4.72 -2.54
N PRO A 215 18.61 -3.67 -3.26
CA PRO A 215 20.04 -3.52 -3.54
C PRO A 215 20.89 -3.42 -2.28
N LEU A 216 20.36 -2.84 -1.20
CA LEU A 216 21.08 -2.75 0.07
C LEU A 216 21.51 -4.13 0.60
N ALA A 217 20.69 -5.16 0.44
CA ALA A 217 21.03 -6.52 0.83
C ALA A 217 21.91 -7.25 -0.20
N LYS A 218 21.69 -7.01 -1.49
CA LYS A 218 22.37 -7.72 -2.59
C LYS A 218 23.74 -7.17 -2.96
N GLU A 219 23.90 -5.86 -2.86
CA GLU A 219 25.08 -5.11 -3.34
C GLU A 219 25.86 -4.47 -2.18
N GLY A 220 25.22 -4.33 -1.01
CA GLY A 220 25.83 -3.73 0.16
C GLY A 220 26.98 -4.57 0.75
N ASN A 221 28.02 -3.90 1.22
CA ASN A 221 29.14 -4.54 1.89
C ASN A 221 29.02 -4.45 3.42
N TYR A 222 28.59 -5.56 4.03
CA TYR A 222 28.41 -5.71 5.47
C TYR A 222 29.49 -6.59 6.13
N ALA A 223 30.50 -7.02 5.36
CA ALA A 223 31.55 -7.93 5.83
C ALA A 223 32.79 -7.21 6.36
N ILE A 224 33.03 -5.94 5.98
CA ILE A 224 34.25 -5.21 6.33
C ILE A 224 34.24 -4.82 7.82
N VAL A 225 35.40 -4.98 8.46
CA VAL A 225 35.73 -4.44 9.78
C VAL A 225 36.41 -3.09 9.55
N ALA A 226 35.68 -2.03 9.89
CA ALA A 226 35.94 -0.59 9.78
C ALA A 226 37.28 -0.06 9.21
N ASN A 227 37.17 0.82 8.20
CA ASN A 227 37.79 2.16 8.29
C ASN A 227 36.71 3.15 8.76
N VAL A 228 37.10 4.34 9.23
CA VAL A 228 36.25 5.37 9.88
C VAL A 228 34.95 5.72 9.10
N GLU A 229 34.91 5.53 7.78
CA GLU A 229 33.72 5.67 6.92
C GLU A 229 32.63 4.59 7.14
N SER A 230 32.89 3.55 7.94
CA SER A 230 31.93 2.48 8.26
C SER A 230 30.90 2.84 9.35
N MET A 231 30.93 4.08 9.85
CA MET A 231 30.00 4.57 10.87
C MET A 231 28.77 5.27 10.29
N ASP A 232 28.80 5.65 9.02
CA ASP A 232 27.71 6.35 8.36
C ASP A 232 26.54 5.43 7.99
N TYR A 233 25.39 6.05 7.75
CA TYR A 233 24.21 5.38 7.19
C TYR A 233 24.50 4.90 5.77
N ASP A 234 23.79 3.86 5.34
CA ASP A 234 23.88 3.47 3.94
C ASP A 234 23.31 4.56 3.02
N PRO A 235 24.02 4.96 1.94
CA PRO A 235 23.53 5.99 1.03
C PRO A 235 22.15 5.71 0.44
N LEU A 236 21.79 4.43 0.22
CA LEU A 236 20.46 4.06 -0.27
C LEU A 236 19.37 4.31 0.78
N VAL A 237 19.67 4.13 2.06
CA VAL A 237 18.75 4.43 3.17
C VAL A 237 18.54 5.93 3.30
N VAL A 238 19.61 6.73 3.15
CA VAL A 238 19.51 8.19 3.15
C VAL A 238 18.67 8.69 1.97
N LYS A 239 18.85 8.10 0.79
CA LYS A 239 18.04 8.42 -0.40
C LYS A 239 16.57 8.05 -0.17
N LEU A 240 16.28 6.84 0.31
CA LEU A 240 14.91 6.41 0.61
C LEU A 240 14.23 7.34 1.62
N ASN A 241 14.90 7.73 2.69
CA ASN A 241 14.32 8.66 3.67
C ASN A 241 13.95 10.02 3.05
N LYS A 242 14.83 10.58 2.22
CA LYS A 242 14.55 11.84 1.52
C LYS A 242 13.39 11.69 0.55
N ASP A 243 13.36 10.57 -0.16
CA ASP A 243 12.34 10.25 -1.14
C ASP A 243 10.96 10.08 -0.49
N ILE A 244 10.84 9.24 0.55
CA ILE A 244 9.62 9.08 1.35
C ILE A 244 9.15 10.41 1.93
N SER A 245 10.07 11.23 2.49
CA SER A 245 9.70 12.55 3.03
C SER A 245 9.18 13.51 1.96
N ALA A 246 9.74 13.50 0.75
CA ALA A 246 9.25 14.33 -0.34
C ALA A 246 7.87 13.86 -0.84
N ILE A 247 7.64 12.55 -0.89
CA ILE A 247 6.32 11.97 -1.21
C ILE A 247 5.31 12.35 -0.12
N GLU A 248 5.69 12.24 1.15
CA GLU A 248 4.85 12.60 2.30
C GLU A 248 4.36 14.04 2.21
N GLU A 249 5.26 15.00 2.01
CA GLU A 249 4.91 16.41 1.89
C GLU A 249 3.89 16.65 0.76
N ALA A 250 4.09 16.01 -0.39
CA ALA A 250 3.20 16.15 -1.54
C ALA A 250 1.83 15.51 -1.31
N MET A 251 1.79 14.33 -0.68
CA MET A 251 0.55 13.62 -0.38
C MET A 251 -0.25 14.34 0.71
N SER A 252 0.41 14.80 1.77
CA SER A 252 -0.18 15.55 2.87
C SER A 252 -0.85 16.84 2.39
N ALA A 253 -0.23 17.52 1.42
CA ALA A 253 -0.77 18.72 0.81
C ALA A 253 -1.94 18.48 -0.17
N SER A 254 -2.19 17.23 -0.61
CA SER A 254 -3.09 16.95 -1.73
C SER A 254 -4.23 15.98 -1.42
N LEU A 255 -4.10 15.17 -0.36
CA LEU A 255 -5.08 14.16 0.02
C LEU A 255 -5.77 14.51 1.33
N GLN A 256 -7.01 14.05 1.49
CA GLN A 256 -7.66 14.06 2.80
C GLN A 256 -6.90 13.14 3.78
N GLN A 257 -6.89 13.52 5.07
CA GLN A 257 -6.04 12.88 6.10
C GLN A 257 -6.12 11.34 6.16
N HIS A 258 -7.30 10.76 5.96
CA HIS A 258 -7.53 9.32 6.05
C HIS A 258 -7.04 8.56 4.81
N LYS A 259 -7.06 9.20 3.64
CA LYS A 259 -6.45 8.71 2.40
C LYS A 259 -4.93 8.85 2.44
N PHE A 260 -4.44 9.96 2.98
CA PHE A 260 -3.01 10.13 3.28
C PHE A 260 -2.49 9.02 4.20
N GLN A 261 -3.21 8.71 5.29
CA GLN A 261 -2.86 7.62 6.20
C GLN A 261 -2.79 6.27 5.48
N TYR A 262 -3.73 6.00 4.57
CA TYR A 262 -3.73 4.79 3.76
C TYR A 262 -2.47 4.63 2.90
N ILE A 263 -1.87 5.72 2.40
CA ILE A 263 -0.63 5.63 1.60
C ILE A 263 0.52 5.02 2.41
N PHE A 264 0.68 5.42 3.68
CA PHE A 264 1.85 5.10 4.50
C PHE A 264 1.63 3.98 5.52
N GLU A 265 0.39 3.58 5.80
CA GLU A 265 0.14 2.44 6.69
C GLU A 265 0.69 1.13 6.11
N GLY A 266 1.10 0.21 6.99
CA GLY A 266 1.71 -1.06 6.60
C GLY A 266 3.14 -0.96 6.06
N LEU A 267 3.65 0.26 5.80
CA LEU A 267 4.97 0.46 5.22
C LEU A 267 6.10 -0.03 6.14
N GLY A 268 5.98 0.18 7.46
CA GLY A 268 6.93 -0.35 8.44
C GLY A 268 7.00 -1.88 8.43
N HIS A 269 5.86 -2.55 8.25
CA HIS A 269 5.79 -4.01 8.10
C HIS A 269 6.47 -4.47 6.80
N LEU A 270 6.18 -3.83 5.67
CA LEU A 270 6.83 -4.16 4.41
C LEU A 270 8.35 -3.98 4.47
N ILE A 271 8.84 -2.85 5.00
CA ILE A 271 10.28 -2.60 5.17
C ILE A 271 10.91 -3.68 6.06
N SER A 272 10.24 -4.06 7.15
CA SER A 272 10.67 -5.15 8.01
C SER A 272 10.84 -6.46 7.23
N CYS A 273 9.82 -6.86 6.45
CA CYS A 273 9.88 -8.04 5.61
C CYS A 273 11.02 -7.97 4.58
N ILE A 274 11.21 -6.83 3.89
CA ILE A 274 12.30 -6.67 2.91
C ILE A 274 13.66 -6.86 3.58
N LEU A 275 13.87 -6.20 4.73
CA LEU A 275 15.15 -6.24 5.43
C LEU A 275 15.44 -7.61 6.02
N ILE A 276 14.48 -8.29 6.65
CA ILE A 276 14.67 -9.63 7.20
C ILE A 276 14.94 -10.63 6.08
N ASN A 277 14.13 -10.64 5.02
CA ASN A 277 14.36 -11.51 3.86
C ASN A 277 15.67 -11.20 3.15
N GLY A 278 16.15 -9.95 3.24
CA GLY A 278 17.44 -9.52 2.71
C GLY A 278 18.63 -10.31 3.26
N ALA A 279 18.51 -10.88 4.47
CA ALA A 279 19.60 -11.61 5.13
C ALA A 279 20.15 -12.79 4.32
N GLN A 280 19.32 -13.40 3.46
CA GLN A 280 19.74 -14.49 2.58
C GLN A 280 20.83 -14.06 1.58
N TYR A 281 20.80 -12.80 1.13
CA TYR A 281 21.70 -12.29 0.09
C TYR A 281 23.08 -11.89 0.62
N PHE A 282 23.22 -11.63 1.92
CA PHE A 282 24.53 -11.32 2.48
C PHE A 282 25.47 -12.49 2.35
N ARG A 283 26.66 -12.26 1.78
CA ARG A 283 27.72 -13.27 1.75
C ARG A 283 28.29 -13.51 3.13
N ARG A 284 28.60 -12.43 3.85
CA ARG A 284 29.10 -12.41 5.23
C ARG A 284 28.63 -11.13 5.91
N ILE A 285 28.51 -11.17 7.24
CA ILE A 285 28.21 -10.01 8.08
C ILE A 285 29.20 -9.94 9.24
N SER A 286 29.76 -8.75 9.49
CA SER A 286 30.62 -8.47 10.65
C SER A 286 29.81 -7.82 11.77
N GLU A 287 30.38 -7.72 12.98
CA GLU A 287 29.77 -6.98 14.09
C GLU A 287 29.50 -5.51 13.71
N SER A 288 30.43 -4.87 12.98
CA SER A 288 30.24 -3.52 12.43
C SER A 288 29.12 -3.47 11.40
N GLY A 289 28.97 -4.53 10.58
CA GLY A 289 27.86 -4.69 9.64
C GLY A 289 26.51 -4.77 10.36
N ILE A 290 26.41 -5.56 11.43
CA ILE A 290 25.20 -5.63 12.28
C ILE A 290 24.87 -4.23 12.82
N LYS A 291 25.86 -3.53 13.41
CA LYS A 291 25.68 -2.16 13.90
C LYS A 291 25.20 -1.20 12.80
N LYS A 292 25.77 -1.28 11.59
CA LYS A 292 25.34 -0.47 10.44
C LYS A 292 23.88 -0.76 10.06
N MET A 293 23.49 -2.03 9.99
CA MET A 293 22.11 -2.42 9.70
C MET A 293 21.15 -1.92 10.78
N CYS A 294 21.47 -2.08 12.05
CA CYS A 294 20.63 -1.56 13.14
C CYS A 294 20.45 -0.03 13.07
N ARG A 295 21.50 0.73 12.71
CA ARG A 295 21.41 2.19 12.47
C ARG A 295 20.53 2.52 11.27
N ASN A 296 20.66 1.77 10.17
CA ASN A 296 19.81 1.92 8.99
C ASN A 296 18.33 1.69 9.33
N ILE A 297 18.02 0.63 10.07
CA ILE A 297 16.66 0.34 10.52
C ILE A 297 16.14 1.46 11.42
N PHE A 298 16.96 1.93 12.36
CA PHE A 298 16.58 2.99 13.28
C PHE A 298 16.23 4.31 12.56
N VAL A 299 17.01 4.72 11.56
CA VAL A 299 16.72 5.96 10.83
C VAL A 299 15.46 5.85 9.95
N LEU A 300 15.19 4.67 9.37
CA LEU A 300 13.93 4.39 8.67
C LEU A 300 12.75 4.41 9.65
N GLN A 301 12.93 3.82 10.83
CA GLN A 301 11.92 3.81 11.89
C GLN A 301 11.56 5.23 12.36
N GLN A 302 12.57 6.07 12.57
CA GLN A 302 12.36 7.46 12.96
C GLN A 302 11.60 8.24 11.88
N ASN A 303 11.98 8.07 10.61
CA ASN A 303 11.28 8.71 9.49
C ASN A 303 9.81 8.31 9.46
N LEU A 304 9.51 7.01 9.48
CA LEU A 304 8.13 6.52 9.44
C LEU A 304 7.31 6.90 10.68
N THR A 305 7.91 6.85 11.89
CA THR A 305 7.23 7.27 13.12
C THR A 305 6.78 8.74 13.04
N ASN A 306 7.61 9.60 12.44
CA ASN A 306 7.26 11.02 12.23
C ASN A 306 6.14 11.20 11.21
N ILE A 307 6.06 10.33 10.19
CA ILE A 307 5.03 10.41 9.14
C ILE A 307 3.69 9.85 9.64
N THR A 308 3.71 8.67 10.24
CA THR A 308 2.50 7.96 10.69
C THR A 308 2.00 8.47 12.03
N MET A 309 2.84 9.19 12.78
CA MET A 309 2.59 9.59 14.17
C MET A 309 2.23 8.39 15.05
N SER A 310 2.83 7.23 14.75
CA SER A 310 2.53 5.96 15.39
C SER A 310 3.81 5.14 15.60
N ARG A 311 3.76 4.17 16.52
CA ARG A 311 4.92 3.33 16.82
C ARG A 311 5.12 2.27 15.73
N GLU A 312 6.28 2.28 15.10
CA GLU A 312 6.70 1.30 14.11
C GLU A 312 7.35 0.05 14.75
N ALA A 313 6.53 -0.79 15.38
CA ALA A 313 6.99 -1.99 16.11
C ALA A 313 7.60 -3.06 15.18
N ASP A 314 7.15 -3.16 13.92
CA ASP A 314 7.70 -4.10 12.95
C ASP A 314 9.18 -3.81 12.62
N LEU A 315 9.62 -2.55 12.73
CA LEU A 315 11.02 -2.19 12.54
C LEU A 315 11.87 -2.49 13.78
N ASP A 316 11.29 -2.42 14.99
CA ASP A 316 11.94 -2.98 16.19
C ASP A 316 12.16 -4.49 16.01
N PHE A 317 11.19 -5.19 15.41
CA PHE A 317 11.26 -6.61 15.12
C PHE A 317 12.38 -6.93 14.10
N ALA A 318 12.49 -6.18 13.00
CA ALA A 318 13.62 -6.32 12.07
C ALA A 318 14.97 -6.02 12.73
N ARG A 319 15.06 -5.00 13.58
CA ARG A 319 16.30 -4.69 14.30
C ARG A 319 16.73 -5.85 15.20
N GLN A 320 15.79 -6.42 15.96
CA GLN A 320 16.03 -7.58 16.82
C GLN A 320 16.49 -8.81 16.02
N TYR A 321 16.03 -8.99 14.78
CA TYR A 321 16.48 -10.07 13.90
C TYR A 321 17.98 -9.98 13.63
N TYR A 322 18.48 -8.78 13.33
CA TYR A 322 19.91 -8.56 13.10
C TYR A 322 20.73 -8.60 14.40
N GLU A 323 20.18 -8.13 15.52
CA GLU A 323 20.84 -8.22 16.84
C GLU A 323 21.04 -9.68 17.30
N MET A 324 20.15 -10.59 16.89
CA MET A 324 20.34 -12.02 17.13
C MET A 324 21.66 -12.55 16.53
N LEU A 325 22.16 -11.93 15.46
CA LEU A 325 23.41 -12.33 14.79
C LEU A 325 24.68 -11.97 15.58
N TYR A 326 24.56 -11.26 16.72
CA TYR A 326 25.67 -11.13 17.67
C TYR A 326 26.00 -12.45 18.38
N ASN A 327 25.07 -13.40 18.39
CA ASN A 327 25.25 -14.71 19.00
C ASN A 327 25.95 -15.68 18.05
N THR A 328 26.56 -16.72 18.60
CA THR A 328 26.92 -17.92 17.85
C THR A 328 25.67 -18.67 17.39
N ALA A 329 25.83 -19.56 16.39
CA ALA A 329 24.72 -20.36 15.89
C ALA A 329 24.07 -21.24 16.98
N ASP A 330 24.84 -21.74 17.93
CA ASP A 330 24.32 -22.60 19.01
C ASP A 330 23.62 -21.77 20.10
N GLU A 331 24.14 -20.59 20.44
CA GLU A 331 23.46 -19.62 21.31
C GLU A 331 22.14 -19.12 20.70
N LEU A 332 22.09 -18.92 19.39
CA LEU A 332 20.85 -18.59 18.68
C LEU A 332 19.81 -19.70 18.86
N LEU A 333 20.19 -20.97 18.70
CA LEU A 333 19.25 -22.09 18.91
C LEU A 333 18.74 -22.13 20.35
N ASN A 334 19.62 -21.90 21.34
CA ASN A 334 19.22 -21.81 22.75
C ASN A 334 18.24 -20.64 22.98
N LEU A 335 18.47 -19.50 22.33
CA LEU A 335 17.56 -18.35 22.39
C LEU A 335 16.14 -18.72 21.92
N VAL A 336 16.01 -19.52 20.86
CA VAL A 336 14.70 -19.99 20.35
C VAL A 336 14.04 -20.97 21.33
N VAL A 337 14.82 -21.80 22.04
CA VAL A 337 14.30 -22.68 23.10
C VAL A 337 13.76 -21.85 24.27
N ASP A 338 14.54 -20.87 24.74
CA ASP A 338 14.23 -20.12 25.96
C ASP A 338 13.14 -19.07 25.74
N GLN A 339 13.16 -18.37 24.60
CA GLN A 339 12.25 -17.26 24.31
C GLN A 339 11.10 -17.63 23.37
N GLY A 340 11.13 -18.83 22.80
CA GLY A 340 10.17 -19.31 21.82
C GLY A 340 10.41 -18.78 20.40
N VAL A 341 9.62 -19.31 19.46
CA VAL A 341 9.67 -18.98 18.02
C VAL A 341 9.07 -17.60 17.77
N LYS A 342 9.92 -16.68 17.26
CA LYS A 342 9.56 -15.30 16.87
C LYS A 342 9.52 -15.11 15.36
N TYR A 343 10.49 -15.67 14.63
CA TYR A 343 10.59 -15.59 13.18
C TYR A 343 10.11 -16.89 12.53
N THR A 344 9.88 -16.87 11.22
CA THR A 344 9.57 -18.07 10.45
C THR A 344 10.77 -19.02 10.38
N GLU A 345 10.53 -20.30 10.10
CA GLU A 345 11.60 -21.29 9.93
C GLU A 345 12.61 -20.84 8.86
N LEU A 346 12.12 -20.31 7.73
CA LEU A 346 12.98 -19.86 6.63
C LEU A 346 13.88 -18.69 7.06
N GLU A 347 13.35 -17.73 7.83
CA GLU A 347 14.13 -16.59 8.32
C GLU A 347 15.22 -17.03 9.31
N TYR A 348 14.94 -18.02 10.17
CA TYR A 348 15.97 -18.63 11.03
C TYR A 348 17.01 -19.41 10.22
N ILE A 349 16.61 -20.13 9.16
CA ILE A 349 17.54 -20.79 8.24
C ILE A 349 18.47 -19.77 7.59
N HIS A 350 17.94 -18.63 7.14
CA HIS A 350 18.75 -17.54 6.58
C HIS A 350 19.75 -17.00 7.60
N ALA A 351 19.33 -16.76 8.84
CA ALA A 351 20.20 -16.29 9.92
C ALA A 351 21.33 -17.29 10.22
N LEU A 352 21.02 -18.56 10.43
CA LEU A 352 22.01 -19.61 10.70
C LEU A 352 22.99 -19.79 9.55
N THR A 353 22.50 -19.72 8.31
CA THR A 353 23.34 -19.80 7.11
C THR A 353 24.25 -18.59 6.98
N LEU A 354 23.77 -17.39 7.32
CA LEU A 354 24.59 -16.19 7.36
C LEU A 354 25.66 -16.27 8.46
N LEU A 355 25.33 -16.74 9.66
CA LEU A 355 26.29 -16.96 10.75
C LEU A 355 27.37 -17.96 10.35
N HIS A 356 26.98 -19.10 9.76
CA HIS A 356 27.92 -20.12 9.29
C HIS A 356 28.91 -19.56 8.25
N ARG A 357 28.44 -18.69 7.35
CA ARG A 357 29.33 -18.04 6.36
C ARG A 357 30.26 -16.99 6.98
N SER A 358 29.86 -16.38 8.11
CA SER A 358 30.49 -15.18 8.67
C SER A 358 31.47 -15.43 9.81
N GLN A 359 31.22 -16.45 10.63
CA GLN A 359 32.05 -16.78 11.79
C GLN A 359 33.15 -17.79 11.42
N THR A 360 34.30 -17.72 12.10
CA THR A 360 35.39 -18.68 11.94
C THR A 360 35.20 -19.85 12.92
N GLY A 361 35.71 -21.04 12.57
CA GLY A 361 35.67 -22.20 13.48
C GLY A 361 34.29 -22.84 13.69
N VAL A 362 33.30 -22.52 12.86
CA VAL A 362 31.90 -22.98 12.99
C VAL A 362 31.62 -24.41 12.52
N GLY A 363 32.66 -25.18 12.19
CA GLY A 363 32.54 -26.54 11.66
C GLY A 363 32.32 -26.57 10.14
N ASP A 364 32.14 -27.78 9.62
CA ASP A 364 31.88 -28.06 8.21
C ASP A 364 30.38 -28.03 7.87
N GLN A 365 30.04 -28.38 6.63
CA GLN A 365 28.65 -28.49 6.17
C GLN A 365 27.83 -29.48 7.02
N THR A 366 28.45 -30.53 7.55
CA THR A 366 27.79 -31.51 8.43
C THR A 366 27.31 -30.84 9.70
N THR A 367 28.15 -30.01 10.32
CA THR A 367 27.78 -29.24 11.52
C THR A 367 26.64 -28.27 11.23
N GLN A 368 26.66 -27.60 10.07
CA GLN A 368 25.55 -26.74 9.65
C GLN A 368 24.25 -27.54 9.50
N ASN A 369 24.28 -28.70 8.84
CA ASN A 369 23.09 -29.54 8.63
C ASN A 369 22.50 -30.01 9.97
N THR A 370 23.35 -30.39 10.94
CA THR A 370 22.90 -30.75 12.29
C THR A 370 22.19 -29.58 12.98
N ARG A 371 22.72 -28.35 12.87
CA ARG A 371 22.07 -27.15 13.44
C ARG A 371 20.74 -26.85 12.78
N LEU A 372 20.63 -26.99 11.46
CA LEU A 372 19.37 -26.81 10.73
C LEU A 372 18.33 -27.88 11.11
N GLN A 373 18.76 -29.13 11.29
CA GLN A 373 17.87 -30.19 11.79
C GLN A 373 17.41 -29.90 13.22
N ARG A 374 18.31 -29.44 14.09
CA ARG A 374 17.97 -29.06 15.47
C ARG A 374 16.99 -27.89 15.51
N LEU A 375 17.14 -26.90 14.63
CA LEU A 375 16.17 -25.80 14.50
C LEU A 375 14.76 -26.33 14.22
N LYS A 376 14.61 -27.27 13.28
CA LYS A 376 13.31 -27.88 12.94
C LYS A 376 12.67 -28.56 14.14
N GLU A 377 13.47 -29.34 14.88
CA GLU A 377 13.02 -30.00 16.11
C GLU A 377 12.54 -28.98 17.14
N ILE A 378 13.33 -27.93 17.42
CA ILE A 378 12.97 -26.87 18.37
C ILE A 378 11.66 -26.19 17.95
N ILE A 379 11.49 -25.86 16.67
CA ILE A 379 10.24 -25.23 16.18
C ILE A 379 9.04 -26.15 16.39
N CYS A 380 9.17 -27.45 16.09
CA CYS A 380 8.11 -28.44 16.35
C CYS A 380 7.80 -28.58 17.85
N GLU A 381 8.83 -28.65 18.70
CA GLU A 381 8.69 -28.71 20.17
C GLU A 381 7.92 -27.47 20.69
N GLN A 382 8.31 -26.27 20.25
CA GLN A 382 7.68 -25.01 20.65
C GLN A 382 6.23 -24.90 20.15
N ALA A 383 5.92 -25.41 18.95
CA ALA A 383 4.56 -25.47 18.44
C ALA A 383 3.68 -26.39 19.31
N ALA A 384 4.20 -27.56 19.70
CA ALA A 384 3.50 -28.49 20.59
C ALA A 384 3.25 -27.87 21.98
N ILE A 385 4.24 -27.15 22.54
CA ILE A 385 4.10 -26.44 23.83
C ILE A 385 3.02 -25.36 23.75
N LYS A 386 3.02 -24.54 22.69
CA LYS A 386 1.98 -23.52 22.46
C LYS A 386 0.59 -24.14 22.36
N GLN A 387 0.44 -25.24 21.63
CA GLN A 387 -0.83 -25.95 21.49
C GLN A 387 -1.32 -26.52 22.82
N ALA A 388 -0.46 -27.24 23.56
CA ALA A 388 -0.80 -27.79 24.86
C ALA A 388 -1.20 -26.70 25.89
N THR A 389 -0.59 -25.52 25.81
CA THR A 389 -0.93 -24.37 26.67
C THR A 389 -2.30 -23.80 26.31
N LYS A 390 -2.65 -23.75 25.02
CA LYS A 390 -3.97 -23.32 24.54
C LYS A 390 -5.07 -24.28 24.98
N ASP A 391 -4.83 -25.58 24.86
CA ASP A 391 -5.81 -26.62 25.24
C ASP A 391 -6.06 -26.64 26.75
N LYS A 392 -5.02 -26.43 27.58
CA LYS A 392 -5.19 -26.26 29.03
C LYS A 392 -6.03 -25.03 29.39
N LYS A 393 -5.87 -23.90 28.68
CA LYS A 393 -6.70 -22.71 28.91
C LYS A 393 -8.16 -22.94 28.54
N ILE A 394 -8.45 -23.72 27.50
CA ILE A 394 -9.83 -24.06 27.09
C ILE A 394 -10.49 -25.03 28.09
N THR A 395 -9.72 -25.92 28.71
CA THR A 395 -10.25 -26.94 29.65
C THR A 395 -10.47 -26.39 31.08
N THR A 396 -9.94 -25.20 31.39
CA THR A 396 -10.06 -24.55 32.72
C THR A 396 -11.14 -23.45 32.76
N VAL A 397 -11.92 -23.32 31.69
CA VAL A 397 -13.13 -22.48 31.58
C VAL A 397 -14.32 -23.42 31.47
#